data_AF-R6NFT2-F1
#
_entry.id   AF-R6NFT2-F1
#
_cell.length_a   1.000
_cell.length_b   1.000
_cell.length_c   1.000
_cell.angle_alpha   90.00
_cell.angle_beta   90.00
_cell.angle_gamma   90.00
#
_symmetry.space_group_name_H-M   'P 1'
#
loop_
_entity.id
_entity.type
_entity.pdbx_description
1 polymer ?
#
loop_
_entity_poly.entity_id
_entity_poly.type
_entity_poly.pdbx_seq_one_letter_code
_entity_poly.pdbx_strand_id
1 'polypeptide(L)'
;MADKKIYITAEQAISVLPDGDSVHTFYNPGFGLVGADWSKPDIVGKLYSSDIIELTGPGARGMSHGICAYSKGAKFQGDILFIETDEARVTTLEKSLEALKDESQTD
;
A
#
# COMPACT_ATOMS: atom_id res chain seq x y z
N MET A 1 -9.73 18.62 -4.74
CA MET A 1 -10.61 17.52 -4.28
C MET A 1 -9.95 16.88 -3.07
N ALA A 2 -10.70 16.42 -2.07
CA ALA A 2 -10.09 15.64 -1.00
C ALA A 2 -9.65 14.30 -1.58
N ASP A 3 -8.36 13.96 -1.47
CA ASP A 3 -7.82 12.67 -1.88
C ASP A 3 -8.50 11.59 -1.02
N LYS A 4 -9.42 10.83 -1.63
CA LYS A 4 -10.18 9.80 -0.93
C LYS A 4 -9.22 8.65 -0.60
N LYS A 5 -8.99 8.41 0.68
CA LYS A 5 -8.20 7.26 1.13
C LYS A 5 -8.91 5.96 0.78
N ILE A 6 -8.18 5.02 0.18
CA ILE A 6 -8.67 3.67 -0.13
C ILE A 6 -7.93 2.70 0.80
N TYR A 7 -8.63 2.24 1.84
CA TYR A 7 -8.12 1.21 2.74
C TYR A 7 -8.38 -0.17 2.15
N ILE A 8 -7.41 -1.07 2.32
CA ILE A 8 -7.45 -2.43 1.79
C ILE A 8 -7.09 -3.46 2.86
N THR A 9 -7.47 -4.72 2.66
CA THR A 9 -7.08 -5.82 3.55
C THR A 9 -5.66 -6.30 3.28
N ALA A 10 -5.11 -7.11 4.19
CA ALA A 10 -3.81 -7.75 3.98
C ALA A 10 -3.81 -8.65 2.73
N GLU A 11 -4.89 -9.38 2.46
CA GLU A 11 -5.02 -10.24 1.28
C GLU A 11 -5.00 -9.42 -0.01
N GLN A 12 -5.69 -8.29 -0.03
CA GLN A 12 -5.68 -7.35 -1.16
C GLN A 12 -4.30 -6.72 -1.35
N ALA A 13 -3.58 -6.43 -0.27
CA ALA A 13 -2.22 -5.94 -0.32
C ALA A 13 -1.24 -6.98 -0.87
N ILE A 14 -1.40 -8.25 -0.45
CA ILE A 14 -0.57 -9.36 -0.92
C ILE A 14 -0.79 -9.64 -2.41
N SER A 15 -2.02 -9.49 -2.91
CA SER A 15 -2.34 -9.76 -4.31
C SER A 15 -1.71 -8.77 -5.29
N VAL A 16 -1.29 -7.59 -4.81
CA VAL A 16 -0.63 -6.55 -5.63
C VAL A 16 0.89 -6.51 -5.46
N LEU A 17 1.49 -7.37 -4.64
CA LEU A 17 2.94 -7.47 -4.52
C LEU A 17 3.57 -7.89 -5.86
N PRO A 18 4.81 -7.45 -6.14
CA PRO A 18 5.54 -7.90 -7.32
C PRO A 18 5.80 -9.41 -7.28
N ASP A 19 6.10 -9.95 -8.45
CA ASP A 19 6.62 -11.31 -8.57
C ASP A 19 8.08 -11.36 -8.08
N GLY A 20 8.52 -12.51 -7.57
CA GLY A 20 9.84 -12.68 -6.96
C GLY A 20 9.79 -12.82 -5.43
N ASP A 21 10.98 -12.99 -4.85
CA ASP A 21 11.16 -13.34 -3.43
C ASP A 21 11.51 -12.13 -2.54
N SER A 22 11.86 -11.00 -3.15
CA SER A 22 12.20 -9.74 -2.48
C SER A 22 11.25 -8.62 -2.92
N VAL A 23 10.92 -7.73 -2.00
CA VAL A 23 10.05 -6.58 -2.22
C VAL A 23 10.77 -5.34 -1.72
N HIS A 24 10.93 -4.34 -2.58
CA HIS A 24 11.55 -3.07 -2.19
C HIS A 24 10.63 -2.27 -1.28
N THR A 25 11.19 -1.64 -0.26
CA THR A 25 10.43 -0.81 0.68
C THR A 25 11.21 0.40 1.16
N PHE A 26 10.49 1.43 1.60
CA PHE A 26 11.11 2.58 2.28
C PHE A 26 10.18 3.27 3.29
N TYR A 27 10.81 3.97 4.22
CA TYR A 27 10.23 5.01 5.06
C TYR A 27 10.69 6.39 4.57
N ASN A 28 9.87 7.42 4.80
CA ASN A 28 10.22 8.81 4.48
C ASN A 28 10.20 9.70 5.74
N PRO A 29 11.28 9.72 6.53
CA PRO A 29 11.42 10.58 7.71
C PRO A 29 11.71 12.06 7.40
N GLY A 30 11.76 12.47 6.12
CA GLY A 30 11.90 13.88 5.71
C GLY A 30 13.33 14.37 5.45
N PHE A 31 14.36 13.63 5.84
CA PHE A 31 15.77 13.93 5.49
C PHE A 31 16.29 13.08 4.32
N GLY A 32 15.46 12.18 3.80
CA GLY A 32 15.80 11.23 2.75
C GLY A 32 14.91 9.99 2.84
N LEU A 33 14.98 9.12 1.82
CA LEU A 33 14.33 7.82 1.85
C LEU A 33 15.24 6.81 2.55
N VAL A 34 14.69 6.06 3.50
CA VAL A 34 15.41 5.04 4.26
C VAL A 34 14.68 3.72 4.10
N GLY A 35 15.31 2.74 3.47
CA GLY A 35 14.64 1.52 3.05
C GLY A 35 15.58 0.36 2.80
N ALA A 36 15.00 -0.83 2.68
CA ALA A 36 15.69 -2.06 2.31
C ALA A 36 14.71 -2.99 1.60
N ASP A 37 15.26 -3.92 0.82
CA ASP A 37 14.48 -5.00 0.24
C ASP A 37 14.20 -6.04 1.32
N TRP A 38 12.95 -6.43 1.45
CA TRP A 38 12.51 -7.42 2.43
C TRP A 38 12.11 -8.69 1.71
N SER A 39 12.24 -9.84 2.39
CA SER A 39 11.72 -11.08 1.84
C SER A 39 10.20 -11.01 1.74
N LYS A 40 9.63 -11.70 0.75
CA LYS A 40 8.18 -11.78 0.57
C LYS A 40 7.46 -12.32 1.82
N PRO A 41 7.96 -13.35 2.53
CA PRO A 41 7.41 -13.77 3.82
C PRO A 41 7.41 -12.67 4.89
N ASP A 42 8.49 -11.88 5.01
CA ASP A 42 8.57 -10.81 6.01
C ASP A 42 7.57 -9.69 5.71
N ILE A 43 7.40 -9.33 4.44
CA ILE A 43 6.39 -8.34 4.02
C ILE A 43 4.97 -8.86 4.24
N VAL A 44 4.69 -10.13 3.92
CA VAL A 44 3.40 -10.74 4.22
C VAL A 44 3.12 -10.67 5.73
N GLY A 45 4.09 -11.03 6.58
CA GLY A 45 3.97 -10.92 8.03
C GLY A 45 3.72 -9.48 8.48
N LYS A 46 4.45 -8.51 7.90
CA LYS A 46 4.27 -7.09 8.17
C LYS A 46 2.87 -6.61 7.82
N LEU A 47 2.34 -6.98 6.66
CA LEU A 47 0.99 -6.62 6.21
C LEU A 47 -0.06 -7.16 7.18
N TYR A 48 0.03 -8.43 7.57
CA TYR A 48 -0.89 -9.01 8.56
C TYR A 48 -0.80 -8.36 9.95
N SER A 49 0.36 -7.84 10.33
CA SER A 49 0.56 -7.16 11.62
C SER A 49 0.20 -5.67 11.62
N SER A 50 -0.11 -5.09 10.46
CA SER A 50 -0.37 -3.65 10.33
C SER A 50 -1.84 -3.34 10.62
N ASP A 51 -2.10 -2.27 11.36
CA ASP A 51 -3.48 -1.84 11.66
C ASP A 51 -4.14 -1.19 10.43
N ILE A 52 -3.34 -0.51 9.59
CA ILE A 52 -3.81 0.25 8.43
C ILE A 52 -2.96 -0.10 7.22
N ILE A 53 -3.64 -0.41 6.11
CA ILE A 53 -3.06 -0.54 4.79
C ILE A 53 -3.90 0.29 3.83
N GLU A 54 -3.27 1.17 3.05
CA GLU A 54 -3.96 2.01 2.07
C GLU A 54 -3.24 2.03 0.71
N LEU A 55 -4.02 2.22 -0.35
CA LEU A 55 -3.47 2.54 -1.67
C LEU A 55 -2.85 3.93 -1.63
N THR A 56 -1.67 4.06 -2.21
CA THR A 56 -0.94 5.34 -2.25
C THR A 56 -1.35 6.19 -3.44
N GLY A 57 -1.01 7.47 -3.38
CA GLY A 57 -1.28 8.42 -4.45
C GLY A 57 -0.30 8.33 -5.63
N PRO A 58 -0.54 9.14 -6.70
CA PRO A 58 0.24 9.08 -7.95
C PRO A 58 1.75 9.22 -7.79
N GLY A 59 2.22 9.99 -6.79
CA GLY A 59 3.65 10.17 -6.55
C GLY A 59 4.38 8.89 -6.13
N ALA A 60 3.79 8.11 -5.21
CA ALA A 60 4.39 6.85 -4.76
C ALA A 60 4.18 5.74 -5.80
N ARG A 61 3.03 5.70 -6.46
CA ARG A 61 2.75 4.79 -7.59
C ARG A 61 3.69 5.01 -8.77
N GLY A 62 4.08 6.25 -9.05
CA GLY A 62 5.11 6.55 -10.06
C GLY A 62 6.49 6.00 -9.73
N MET A 63 6.73 5.60 -8.47
CA MET A 63 7.92 4.88 -8.02
C MET A 63 7.65 3.37 -7.81
N SER A 64 6.53 2.85 -8.31
CA SER A 64 6.06 1.48 -8.09
C SER A 64 5.69 1.13 -6.64
N HIS A 65 5.46 2.11 -5.76
CA HIS A 65 5.06 1.87 -4.36
C HIS A 65 3.58 2.14 -4.15
N GLY A 66 2.73 1.23 -4.64
CA GLY A 66 1.28 1.42 -4.72
C GLY A 66 0.53 1.19 -3.41
N ILE A 67 1.18 0.67 -2.37
CA ILE A 67 0.58 0.53 -1.04
C ILE A 67 1.50 1.09 0.05
N CYS A 68 0.91 1.49 1.16
CA CYS A 68 1.63 1.74 2.39
C CYS A 68 0.94 1.07 3.59
N ALA A 69 1.74 0.72 4.60
CA ALA A 69 1.27 0.01 5.79
C ALA A 69 1.84 0.65 7.07
N TYR A 70 0.98 0.83 8.06
CA TYR A 70 1.33 1.49 9.32
C TYR A 70 0.42 1.10 10.47
N SER A 71 0.86 1.36 11.70
CA SER A 71 0.05 1.18 12.90
C SER A 71 -0.87 2.38 13.11
N LYS A 72 -2.00 2.18 13.79
CA LYS A 72 -2.96 3.25 14.12
C LYS A 72 -2.36 4.38 14.97
N GLY A 73 -1.24 4.11 15.64
CA GLY A 73 -0.48 5.06 16.44
C GLY A 73 0.56 5.87 15.66
N ALA A 74 0.72 5.64 14.35
CA ALA A 74 1.62 6.42 13.50
C ALA A 74 1.23 7.91 13.54
N LYS A 75 2.21 8.78 13.80
CA LYS A 75 2.01 10.23 13.91
C LYS A 75 2.71 11.00 12.81
N PHE A 76 3.75 10.42 12.25
CA PHE A 76 4.62 11.07 11.28
C PHE A 76 4.71 10.24 10.00
N GLN A 77 5.02 10.90 8.89
CA GLN A 77 5.25 10.21 7.61
C GLN A 77 6.38 9.19 7.69
N GLY A 78 7.39 9.44 8.55
CA GLY A 78 8.47 8.50 8.82
C GLY A 78 8.03 7.18 9.48
N ASP A 79 6.81 7.11 10.01
CA ASP A 79 6.24 5.90 10.60
C ASP A 79 5.54 5.00 9.56
N ILE A 80 5.43 5.48 8.30
CA ILE A 80 4.68 4.83 7.23
C ILE A 80 5.64 4.08 6.31
N LEU A 81 5.45 2.76 6.21
CA LEU A 81 6.21 1.92 5.29
C LEU A 81 5.55 1.97 3.91
N PHE A 82 6.26 2.46 2.90
CA PHE A 82 5.88 2.35 1.50
C PHE A 82 6.45 1.05 0.94
N ILE A 83 5.62 0.31 0.20
CA ILE A 83 5.93 -1.04 -0.26
C ILE A 83 5.77 -1.09 -1.77
N GLU A 84 6.76 -1.66 -2.44
CA GLU A 84 6.73 -1.92 -3.88
C GLU A 84 5.58 -2.86 -4.27
N THR A 85 4.99 -2.60 -5.42
CA THR A 85 3.82 -3.31 -5.97
C THR A 85 3.89 -3.40 -7.49
N ASP A 86 3.15 -4.36 -8.04
CA ASP A 86 2.78 -4.36 -9.45
C ASP A 86 1.66 -3.33 -9.71
N GLU A 87 2.00 -2.27 -10.42
CA GLU A 87 1.09 -1.14 -10.70
C GLU A 87 -0.15 -1.55 -11.53
N ALA A 88 -0.05 -2.57 -12.38
CA ALA A 88 -1.21 -3.06 -13.13
C ALA A 88 -2.20 -3.77 -12.19
N ARG A 89 -1.69 -4.53 -11.21
CA ARG A 89 -2.53 -5.16 -10.17
C ARG A 89 -3.16 -4.11 -9.24
N VAL A 90 -2.40 -3.09 -8.84
CA VAL A 90 -2.92 -1.95 -8.04
C VAL A 90 -4.05 -1.23 -8.78
N THR A 91 -3.84 -0.88 -10.04
CA THR A 91 -4.86 -0.21 -10.88
C THR A 91 -6.12 -1.06 -11.02
N THR A 92 -5.96 -2.37 -11.14
CA THR A 92 -7.09 -3.30 -11.27
C THR A 92 -7.88 -3.36 -9.97
N LEU A 93 -7.19 -3.51 -8.84
CA LEU A 93 -7.78 -3.52 -7.51
C LEU A 93 -8.54 -2.21 -7.22
N GLU A 94 -7.93 -1.06 -7.49
CA GLU A 94 -8.55 0.25 -7.28
C GLU A 94 -9.88 0.38 -8.02
N LYS A 95 -9.90 0.04 -9.32
CA LYS A 95 -11.13 0.06 -10.13
C LYS A 95 -12.21 -0.88 -9.60
N SER A 96 -11.83 -2.08 -9.16
CA SER A 96 -12.78 -3.02 -8.54
C SER A 96 -13.38 -2.47 -7.25
N LEU A 97 -12.58 -1.79 -6.42
CA LEU A 97 -13.05 -1.17 -5.17
C LEU A 97 -13.93 0.06 -5.40
N GLU A 98 -13.71 0.80 -6.49
CA GLU A 98 -14.57 1.91 -6.90
C GLU A 98 -15.93 1.39 -7.38
N ALA A 99 -15.95 0.38 -8.27
CA ALA A 99 -17.18 -0.21 -8.78
C ALA A 99 -18.08 -0.76 -7.66
N LEU A 100 -17.50 -1.45 -6.66
CA LEU A 100 -18.24 -1.98 -5.51
C LEU A 100 -18.89 -0.88 -4.65
N LYS A 101 -18.29 0.32 -4.60
CA LYS A 101 -18.83 1.45 -3.82
C LYS A 101 -20.02 2.07 -4.53
N ASP A 102 -19.98 2.16 -5.85
CA ASP A 102 -21.08 2.72 -6.65
C ASP A 102 -22.33 1.82 -6.58
N GLU A 103 -22.15 0.50 -6.59
CA GLU A 103 -23.26 -0.46 -6.42
C GLU A 103 -23.93 -0.35 -5.04
N SER A 104 -23.15 -0.11 -3.97
CA SER A 104 -23.65 0.03 -2.59
C SER A 104 -24.44 1.31 -2.30
N GLN A 105 -24.53 2.25 -3.25
CA GLN A 105 -25.27 3.52 -3.12
C GLN A 105 -26.58 3.55 -3.91
N THR A 106 -27.01 2.42 -4.47
CA THR A 106 -28.21 2.33 -5.34
C THR A 106 -29.44 1.71 -4.67
N ASP A 107 -29.40 1.51 -3.34
CA ASP A 107 -30.54 1.00 -2.54
C ASP A 107 -31.20 2.10 -1.69
#